data_AF-A0A2G6GDW1-F1
#
_entry.id   AF-A0A2G6GDW1-F1
#
_cell.length_a   1.000
_cell.length_b   1.000
_cell.length_c   1.000
_cell.angle_alpha   90.00
_cell.angle_beta   90.00
_cell.angle_gamma   90.00
#
_symmetry.space_group_name_H-M   'P 1'
#
loop_
_entity.id
_entity.type
_entity.pdbx_description
1 polymer ?
#
loop_
_entity_poly.entity_id
_entity_poly.type
_entity_poly.pdbx_seq_one_letter_code
_entity_poly.pdbx_strand_id
1 'polypeptide(L)'
;MSQPCEKKSKCDIDLLRQISQVYTAVSFTLTTADDDLGKKIEPSAPKPSTRLKTIAQLAGKGIYTGVLMMPVLPFLQDNEENMRTLVKRAAKLMRDSLIVNLRFLFSTN
;
A
#
# COMPACT_ATOMS: atom_id res chain seq x y z
N MET A 1 20.51 -4.54 -4.34
CA MET A 1 21.03 -4.29 -2.98
C MET A 1 19.89 -3.91 -2.05
N SER A 2 19.36 -4.88 -1.33
CA SER A 2 18.45 -4.70 -0.19
C SER A 2 19.21 -5.15 1.05
N GLN A 3 19.32 -4.31 2.07
CA GLN A 3 20.02 -4.68 3.31
C GLN A 3 19.40 -5.95 3.91
N PRO A 4 20.21 -6.92 4.37
CA PRO A 4 19.71 -8.17 4.92
C PRO A 4 19.10 -7.94 6.31
N CYS A 5 17.98 -8.63 6.57
CA CYS A 5 17.34 -8.82 7.86
C CYS A 5 18.38 -9.38 8.87
N GLU A 6 19.20 -8.54 9.52
CA GLU A 6 20.13 -8.94 10.58
C GLU A 6 19.34 -9.16 11.87
N LYS A 7 18.86 -10.39 12.10
CA LYS A 7 18.66 -11.05 13.40
C LYS A 7 17.97 -12.40 13.17
N LYS A 8 18.28 -13.40 14.02
CA LYS A 8 17.75 -14.79 14.05
C LYS A 8 16.22 -14.91 14.27
N SER A 9 15.43 -13.95 13.81
CA SER A 9 13.98 -13.97 13.78
C SER A 9 13.57 -14.18 12.32
N LYS A 10 12.66 -15.12 12.06
CA LYS A 10 12.10 -15.34 10.72
C LYS A 10 11.55 -14.01 10.18
N CYS A 11 12.00 -13.58 9.00
CA CYS A 11 11.60 -12.30 8.41
C CYS A 11 10.11 -12.45 7.99
N ASP A 12 9.24 -11.48 8.32
CA ASP A 12 7.77 -11.64 8.20
C ASP A 12 7.31 -12.07 6.80
N ILE A 13 8.03 -11.63 5.77
CA ILE A 13 7.77 -12.01 4.37
C ILE A 13 7.82 -13.52 4.14
N ASP A 14 8.71 -14.23 4.81
CA ASP A 14 8.84 -15.69 4.68
C ASP A 14 7.67 -16.40 5.37
N LEU A 15 7.19 -15.85 6.49
CA LEU A 15 5.99 -16.34 7.16
C LEU A 15 4.74 -16.12 6.30
N LEU A 16 4.56 -14.90 5.78
CA LEU A 16 3.43 -14.57 4.90
C LEU A 16 3.39 -15.44 3.65
N ARG A 17 4.56 -15.75 3.07
CA ARG A 17 4.70 -16.66 1.92
C ARG A 17 4.33 -18.11 2.26
N GLN A 18 4.58 -18.56 3.48
CA GLN A 18 4.13 -19.89 3.92
C GLN A 18 2.62 -19.94 4.08
N ILE A 19 2.01 -18.92 4.69
CA ILE A 19 0.56 -18.83 4.85
C ILE A 19 -0.13 -18.73 3.48
N SER A 20 0.51 -18.04 2.51
CA SER A 20 -0.04 -17.85 1.17
C SER A 20 -0.13 -19.14 0.34
N GLN A 21 0.41 -20.28 0.84
CA GLN A 21 0.16 -21.59 0.21
C GLN A 21 -1.31 -22.03 0.32
N VAL A 22 -2.03 -21.54 1.33
CA VAL A 22 -3.48 -21.69 1.44
C VAL A 22 -4.17 -20.44 0.90
N TYR A 23 -4.02 -19.31 1.59
CA TYR A 23 -4.49 -18.00 1.16
C TYR A 23 -3.99 -16.92 2.12
N THR A 24 -3.39 -15.86 1.58
CA THR A 24 -3.05 -14.65 2.33
C THR A 24 -3.19 -13.45 1.42
N ALA A 25 -3.94 -12.44 1.87
CA ALA A 25 -4.02 -11.14 1.21
C ALA A 25 -3.42 -10.05 2.11
N VAL A 26 -2.45 -9.30 1.59
CA VAL A 26 -1.84 -8.17 2.31
C VAL A 26 -2.22 -6.87 1.62
N SER A 27 -2.93 -6.00 2.33
CA SER A 27 -3.38 -4.72 1.79
C SER A 27 -2.71 -3.56 2.52
N PHE A 28 -2.36 -2.52 1.76
CA PHE A 28 -1.77 -1.30 2.32
C PHE A 28 -2.71 -0.13 2.10
N THR A 29 -2.93 0.65 3.15
CA THR A 29 -3.57 1.95 3.01
C THR A 29 -2.64 2.91 2.29
N LEU A 30 -3.12 3.48 1.20
CA LEU A 30 -2.44 4.44 0.34
C LEU A 30 -3.52 5.39 -0.18
N THR A 31 -3.49 6.62 0.28
CA THR A 31 -4.51 7.63 0.00
C THR A 31 -3.99 8.71 -0.96
N THR A 32 -2.67 8.77 -1.14
CA THR A 32 -2.00 9.61 -2.13
C THR A 32 -0.79 8.91 -2.74
N ALA A 33 -0.47 9.26 -3.99
CA ALA A 33 0.76 8.86 -4.67
C ALA A 33 1.93 9.85 -4.46
N ASP A 34 1.69 10.94 -3.75
CA ASP A 34 2.64 12.01 -3.43
C ASP A 34 3.20 11.85 -2.01
N ASP A 35 4.52 11.70 -1.91
CA ASP A 35 5.24 11.52 -0.65
C ASP A 35 5.19 12.77 0.25
N ASP A 36 5.14 13.97 -0.33
CA ASP A 36 5.13 15.22 0.42
C ASP A 36 3.75 15.46 1.02
N LEU A 37 2.68 15.23 0.25
CA LEU A 37 1.32 15.24 0.77
C LEU A 37 1.12 14.15 1.83
N GLY A 38 1.61 12.94 1.58
CA GLY A 38 1.54 11.84 2.54
C GLY A 38 2.23 12.17 3.86
N LYS A 39 3.40 12.81 3.81
CA LYS A 39 4.13 13.24 5.01
C LYS A 39 3.40 14.35 5.80
N LYS A 40 2.68 15.24 5.12
CA LYS A 40 1.87 16.28 5.78
C LYS A 40 0.69 15.68 6.54
N ILE A 41 0.04 14.67 5.96
CA ILE A 41 -1.18 14.06 6.52
C ILE A 41 -0.84 13.00 7.57
N GLU A 42 0.18 12.17 7.32
CA GLU A 42 0.57 11.03 8.17
C GLU A 42 2.09 11.06 8.45
N PRO A 43 2.62 12.03 9.22
CA PRO A 43 4.06 12.27 9.35
C PRO A 43 4.86 11.10 9.93
N SER A 44 4.23 10.31 10.80
CA SER A 44 4.85 9.14 11.43
C SER A 44 4.77 7.88 10.57
N ALA A 45 3.95 7.89 9.52
CA ALA A 45 3.73 6.72 8.69
C ALA A 45 4.79 6.64 7.57
N PRO A 46 5.12 5.42 7.09
CA PRO A 46 6.01 5.28 5.95
C PRO A 46 5.48 6.02 4.73
N LYS A 47 6.40 6.61 3.95
CA LYS A 47 6.07 7.31 2.70
C LYS A 47 5.28 6.42 1.74
N PRO A 48 4.32 6.98 0.97
CA PRO A 48 3.64 6.28 -0.12
C PRO A 48 4.57 5.46 -1.02
N SER A 49 5.70 6.02 -1.45
CA SER A 49 6.69 5.34 -2.28
C SER A 49 7.30 4.11 -1.61
N THR A 50 7.52 4.15 -0.29
CA THR A 50 8.00 3.01 0.50
C THR A 50 6.93 1.92 0.56
N ARG A 51 5.66 2.27 0.80
CA ARG A 51 4.55 1.29 0.81
C ARG A 51 4.42 0.59 -0.55
N LEU A 52 4.49 1.34 -1.66
CA LEU A 52 4.49 0.78 -3.01
C LEU A 52 5.68 -0.15 -3.29
N LYS A 53 6.88 0.17 -2.80
CA LYS A 53 8.05 -0.73 -2.89
C LYS A 53 7.81 -2.04 -2.13
N THR A 54 7.25 -1.97 -0.93
CA THR A 54 6.92 -3.17 -0.14
C THR A 54 5.86 -4.02 -0.84
N ILE A 55 4.82 -3.40 -1.43
CA ILE A 55 3.83 -4.10 -2.26
C ILE A 55 4.51 -4.85 -3.39
N ALA A 56 5.40 -4.20 -4.14
CA ALA A 56 6.13 -4.84 -5.25
C ALA A 56 6.98 -6.03 -4.79
N GLN A 57 7.62 -5.93 -3.61
CA GLN A 57 8.39 -7.02 -3.03
C GLN A 57 7.51 -8.22 -2.64
N LEU A 58 6.36 -7.97 -2.01
CA LEU A 58 5.41 -9.02 -1.63
C LEU A 58 4.78 -9.68 -2.85
N ALA A 59 4.33 -8.89 -3.83
CA ALA A 59 3.80 -9.37 -5.10
C ALA A 59 4.83 -10.24 -5.85
N GLY A 60 6.10 -9.82 -5.87
CA GLY A 60 7.19 -10.58 -6.47
C GLY A 60 7.48 -11.93 -5.77
N LYS A 61 6.96 -12.15 -4.56
CA LYS A 61 7.03 -13.43 -3.83
C LYS A 61 5.77 -14.29 -3.99
N GLY A 62 4.83 -13.86 -4.82
CA GLY A 62 3.56 -14.57 -5.05
C GLY A 62 2.53 -14.38 -3.94
N ILE A 63 2.69 -13.36 -3.10
CA ILE A 63 1.70 -12.99 -2.08
C ILE A 63 0.66 -12.10 -2.72
N TYR A 64 -0.62 -12.41 -2.52
CA TYR A 64 -1.71 -11.57 -3.01
C TYR A 64 -1.68 -10.22 -2.28
N THR A 65 -1.60 -9.15 -3.04
CA THR A 65 -1.46 -7.79 -2.51
C THR A 65 -2.55 -6.86 -3.02
N GLY A 66 -2.88 -5.85 -2.22
CA GLY A 66 -3.88 -4.84 -2.54
C GLY A 66 -3.52 -3.46 -2.01
N VAL A 67 -4.21 -2.44 -2.53
CA VAL A 67 -4.10 -1.04 -2.09
C VAL A 67 -5.48 -0.54 -1.68
N LEU A 68 -5.60 -0.06 -0.45
CA LEU A 68 -6.83 0.54 0.08
C LEU A 68 -6.72 2.07 0.01
N MET A 69 -7.68 2.71 -0.66
CA MET A 69 -7.81 4.17 -0.68
C MET A 69 -8.79 4.63 0.40
N MET A 70 -8.42 4.46 1.67
CA MET A 70 -9.26 4.88 2.80
C MET A 70 -8.44 5.42 3.99
N PRO A 71 -8.92 6.45 4.69
CA PRO A 71 -9.94 7.39 4.23
C PRO A 71 -9.38 8.32 3.15
N VAL A 72 -10.20 8.71 2.17
CA VAL A 72 -9.88 9.85 1.29
C VAL A 72 -10.36 11.13 1.95
N LEU A 73 -9.41 12.04 2.18
CA LEU A 73 -9.68 13.35 2.75
C LEU A 73 -10.19 14.32 1.66
N PRO A 74 -11.36 14.96 1.86
CA PRO A 74 -11.88 15.98 0.95
C PRO A 74 -10.89 17.12 0.75
N PHE A 75 -10.85 17.68 -0.46
CA PHE A 75 -9.98 18.77 -0.91
C PHE A 75 -8.47 18.49 -0.91
N LEU A 76 -8.01 17.38 -0.34
CA LEU A 76 -6.60 17.02 -0.26
C LEU A 76 -6.26 15.86 -1.20
N GLN A 77 -7.07 14.80 -1.19
CA GLN A 77 -6.76 13.53 -1.84
C GLN A 77 -7.84 13.09 -2.83
N ASP A 78 -8.95 13.81 -2.88
CA ASP A 78 -10.18 13.50 -3.64
C ASP A 78 -10.16 13.95 -5.10
N ASN A 79 -9.03 14.49 -5.58
CA ASN A 79 -8.90 14.84 -6.99
C ASN A 79 -8.68 13.60 -7.88
N GLU A 80 -9.20 13.68 -9.11
CA GLU A 80 -9.15 12.58 -10.08
C GLU A 80 -7.71 12.19 -10.46
N GLU A 81 -6.80 13.16 -10.53
CA GLU A 81 -5.40 12.93 -10.87
C GLU A 81 -4.70 12.03 -9.85
N ASN A 82 -4.87 12.30 -8.55
CA ASN A 82 -4.34 11.50 -7.46
C ASN A 82 -4.88 10.06 -7.53
N MET A 83 -6.21 9.91 -7.65
CA MET A 83 -6.85 8.59 -7.73
C MET A 83 -6.36 7.79 -8.95
N ARG A 84 -6.35 8.39 -10.14
CA ARG A 84 -5.87 7.72 -11.37
C ARG A 84 -4.39 7.35 -11.27
N THR A 85 -3.57 8.25 -10.75
CA THR A 85 -2.13 8.01 -10.61
C THR A 85 -1.87 6.87 -9.65
N LEU A 86 -2.55 6.85 -8.51
CA LEU A 86 -2.38 5.81 -7.52
C LEU A 86 -2.83 4.44 -8.05
N VAL A 87 -4.01 4.38 -8.68
CA VAL A 87 -4.53 3.16 -9.33
C VAL A 87 -3.57 2.64 -10.40
N LYS A 88 -3.07 3.51 -11.29
CA LYS A 88 -2.11 3.12 -12.34
C LYS A 88 -0.80 2.58 -11.76
N ARG A 89 -0.25 3.25 -10.73
CA ARG A 89 0.98 2.80 -10.05
C ARG A 89 0.76 1.46 -9.38
N ALA A 90 -0.34 1.30 -8.66
CA ALA A 90 -0.69 0.06 -7.98
C ALA A 90 -0.87 -1.10 -8.98
N ALA A 91 -1.64 -0.88 -10.05
CA ALA A 91 -1.89 -1.88 -11.10
C ALA A 91 -0.61 -2.33 -11.84
N LYS A 92 0.41 -1.45 -11.96
CA LYS A 92 1.70 -1.82 -12.55
C LYS A 92 2.53 -2.76 -11.66
N LEU A 93 2.32 -2.70 -10.35
CA LEU A 93 3.13 -3.44 -9.36
C LEU A 93 2.48 -4.74 -8.91
N MET A 94 1.14 -4.79 -8.90
CA MET A 94 0.36 -5.93 -8.42
C MET A 94 -0.16 -6.74 -9.61
N ARG A 95 -0.09 -8.07 -9.49
CA ARG A 95 -0.44 -9.00 -10.57
C ARG A 95 -1.90 -9.45 -10.54
N ASP A 96 -2.48 -9.59 -9.34
CA ASP A 96 -3.69 -10.41 -9.14
C ASP A 96 -4.90 -9.65 -8.56
N SER A 97 -4.73 -8.47 -7.93
CA SER A 97 -5.90 -7.66 -7.53
C SER A 97 -5.59 -6.21 -7.19
N LEU A 98 -6.61 -5.36 -7.40
CA LEU A 98 -6.68 -4.02 -6.85
C LEU A 98 -8.00 -3.93 -6.08
N ILE A 99 -7.94 -4.03 -4.74
CA ILE A 99 -9.10 -3.81 -3.88
C ILE A 99 -9.16 -2.33 -3.52
N VAL A 100 -9.70 -1.49 -4.40
CA VAL A 100 -10.02 -0.09 -4.04
C VAL A 100 -11.26 -0.11 -3.15
N ASN A 101 -11.06 0.04 -1.85
CA ASN A 101 -12.15 0.39 -0.96
C ASN A 101 -12.01 1.88 -0.62
N LEU A 102 -12.89 2.68 -1.22
CA LEU A 102 -12.90 4.13 -1.13
C LEU A 102 -13.85 4.53 0.00
N ARG A 103 -13.31 5.07 1.09
CA ARG A 103 -14.11 5.66 2.15
C ARG A 103 -13.77 7.13 2.27
N PHE A 104 -14.72 8.01 1.99
CA PHE A 104 -14.56 9.42 2.27
C PHE A 104 -14.74 9.67 3.77
N LEU A 105 -13.83 10.45 4.34
CA LEU A 105 -13.99 10.97 5.69
C LEU A 105 -14.65 12.34 5.60
N PHE A 106 -15.96 12.38 5.78
CA PHE A 106 -16.69 13.63 6.01
C PHE A 106 -16.67 13.92 7.50
N SER A 107 -16.23 15.12 7.87
CA SER A 107 -16.51 15.65 9.20
C SER A 107 -17.99 16.05 9.21
N THR A 108 -18.84 15.24 9.84
CA THR A 108 -20.19 15.65 10.17
C THR A 108 -20.08 16.65 11.33
N ASN A 109 -20.19 17.94 11.02
CA ASN A 109 -20.66 18.93 11.99
C ASN A 109 -22.18 18.83 12.13
#